data_AF-L5KV68-F1
#
_entry.id   AF-L5KV68-F1
#
_cell.length_a   1.000
_cell.length_b   1.000
_cell.length_c   1.000
_cell.angle_alpha   90.00
_cell.angle_beta   90.00
_cell.angle_gamma   90.00
#
_symmetry.space_group_name_H-M   'P 1'
#
loop_
_entity.id
_entity.type
_entity.pdbx_description
1 polymer ?
#
loop_
_entity_poly.entity_id
_entity_poly.type
_entity_poly.pdbx_seq_one_letter_code
_entity_poly.pdbx_strand_id
1 'polypeptide(L)'
;MATVDSVSLFTGLGLSEQKARETLKNTALSAQLREAATQAQQTLGSTIDKATGTLLYGLASRLRDPRRLSFLVSYIANKKIHTEPQLSAALEYVRSHPLDPIDTGL
;
A
#
# COMPACT_ATOMS: atom_id res chain seq x y z
N MET A 1 5.18 -6.53 -20.00
CA MET A 1 6.19 -6.42 -18.91
C MET A 1 6.02 -7.61 -17.99
N ALA A 2 7.14 -8.19 -17.56
CA ALA A 2 7.26 -9.51 -16.95
C ALA A 2 6.17 -9.82 -15.92
N THR A 3 5.60 -11.02 -16.00
CA THR A 3 4.84 -11.64 -14.92
C THR A 3 5.79 -11.83 -13.74
N VAL A 4 6.03 -10.77 -12.97
CA VAL A 4 6.75 -10.87 -11.71
C VAL A 4 5.99 -11.90 -10.90
N ASP A 5 6.68 -12.99 -10.55
CA ASP A 5 6.17 -14.00 -9.66
C ASP A 5 5.60 -13.30 -8.42
N SER A 6 4.30 -13.40 -8.21
CA SER A 6 3.63 -12.55 -7.23
C SER A 6 4.04 -12.89 -5.79
N VAL A 7 4.54 -14.11 -5.56
CA VAL A 7 5.17 -14.48 -4.30
C VAL A 7 6.46 -13.67 -4.12
N SER A 8 7.32 -13.62 -5.13
CA SER A 8 8.57 -12.84 -5.14
C SER A 8 8.34 -11.34 -4.96
N LEU A 9 7.28 -10.80 -5.57
CA LEU A 9 6.88 -9.41 -5.35
C LEU A 9 6.54 -9.17 -3.87
N PHE A 10 5.67 -9.99 -3.30
CA PHE A 10 5.19 -9.81 -1.94
C PHE A 10 6.28 -10.06 -0.90
N THR A 11 7.16 -11.03 -1.11
CA THR A 11 8.32 -11.24 -0.24
C THR A 11 9.34 -10.11 -0.36
N GLY A 12 9.50 -9.53 -1.55
CA GLY A 12 10.27 -8.30 -1.79
C GLY A 12 9.74 -7.10 -1.00
N LEU A 13 8.43 -7.02 -0.80
CA LEU A 13 7.77 -6.01 0.05
C LEU A 13 7.93 -6.28 1.57
N GLY A 14 8.60 -7.37 1.95
CA GLY A 14 8.87 -7.70 3.36
C GLY A 14 7.91 -8.70 3.98
N LEU A 15 7.00 -9.32 3.21
CA LEU A 15 6.17 -10.42 3.72
C LEU A 15 6.99 -11.71 3.85
N SER A 16 6.63 -12.56 4.80
CA SER A 16 7.08 -13.96 4.78
C SER A 16 6.47 -14.69 3.59
N GLU A 17 7.13 -15.76 3.11
CA GLU A 17 6.62 -16.55 2.00
C GLU A 17 5.23 -17.13 2.31
N GLN A 18 5.01 -17.60 3.54
CA GLN A 18 3.71 -18.07 4.00
C GLN A 18 2.64 -16.99 3.84
N LYS A 19 2.90 -15.77 4.34
CA LYS A 19 1.95 -14.66 4.28
C LYS A 19 1.72 -14.19 2.83
N ALA A 20 2.74 -14.23 1.99
CA ALA A 20 2.61 -13.95 0.56
C ALA A 20 1.66 -14.97 -0.12
N ARG A 21 1.85 -16.28 0.13
CA ARG A 21 0.97 -17.33 -0.40
C ARG A 21 -0.47 -17.20 0.11
N GLU A 22 -0.66 -16.88 1.38
CA GLU A 22 -2.00 -16.61 1.94
C GLU A 22 -2.64 -15.38 1.29
N THR A 23 -1.87 -14.31 1.11
CA THR A 23 -2.33 -13.09 0.44
C THR A 23 -2.80 -13.38 -0.98
N LEU A 24 -2.07 -14.23 -1.72
CA LEU A 24 -2.43 -14.65 -3.08
C LEU A 24 -3.76 -15.38 -3.20
N LYS A 25 -4.23 -16.02 -2.13
CA LYS A 25 -5.57 -16.63 -2.10
C LYS A 25 -6.67 -15.58 -2.08
N ASN A 26 -6.38 -14.38 -1.58
CA ASN A 26 -7.29 -13.24 -1.63
C ASN A 26 -6.99 -12.41 -2.88
N THR A 27 -7.76 -12.63 -3.93
CA THR A 27 -7.58 -11.97 -5.24
C THR A 27 -7.72 -10.45 -5.16
N ALA A 28 -8.67 -9.94 -4.37
CA ALA A 28 -8.89 -8.51 -4.19
C ALA A 28 -7.71 -7.84 -3.47
N LEU A 29 -7.27 -8.40 -2.33
CA LEU A 29 -6.11 -7.90 -1.60
C LEU A 29 -4.84 -7.97 -2.45
N SER A 30 -4.64 -9.07 -3.16
CA SER A 30 -3.48 -9.25 -4.03
C SER A 30 -3.44 -8.23 -5.16
N ALA A 31 -4.58 -7.96 -5.80
CA ALA A 31 -4.67 -6.94 -6.85
C ALA A 31 -4.36 -5.55 -6.26
N GLN A 32 -4.98 -5.20 -5.14
CA GLN A 32 -4.78 -3.91 -4.48
C GLN A 32 -3.32 -3.71 -4.02
N LEU A 33 -2.67 -4.75 -3.50
CA LEU A 33 -1.26 -4.70 -3.09
C LEU A 33 -0.30 -4.55 -4.28
N ARG A 34 -0.57 -5.24 -5.39
CA ARG A 34 0.22 -5.08 -6.63
C ARG A 34 0.10 -3.66 -7.18
N GLU A 35 -1.10 -3.10 -7.17
CA GLU A 35 -1.35 -1.73 -7.61
C GLU A 35 -0.62 -0.73 -6.71
N ALA A 36 -0.73 -0.89 -5.38
CA ALA A 36 -0.02 -0.06 -4.42
C ALA A 36 1.50 -0.11 -4.61
N ALA A 37 2.07 -1.30 -4.82
CA ALA A 37 3.49 -1.47 -5.08
C ALA A 37 3.91 -0.80 -6.40
N THR A 38 3.11 -0.95 -7.46
CA THR A 38 3.38 -0.33 -8.77
C THR A 38 3.43 1.19 -8.66
N GLN A 39 2.43 1.79 -8.01
CA GLN A 39 2.34 3.23 -7.82
C GLN A 39 3.47 3.77 -6.90
N ALA A 40 3.81 3.03 -5.84
CA ALA A 40 4.91 3.40 -4.96
C ALA A 40 6.25 3.38 -5.70
N GLN A 41 6.50 2.36 -6.51
CA GLN A 41 7.72 2.24 -7.32
C GLN A 41 7.82 3.36 -8.36
N GLN A 42 6.70 3.72 -9.01
CA GLN A 42 6.64 4.87 -9.92
C GLN A 42 6.94 6.20 -9.20
N THR A 43 6.46 6.36 -7.97
CA THR A 43 6.67 7.58 -7.18
C THR A 43 8.12 7.69 -6.67
N LEU A 44 8.70 6.58 -6.23
CA LEU A 44 10.06 6.54 -5.69
C LEU A 44 11.14 6.61 -6.79
N GLY A 45 10.86 6.06 -7.98
CA GLY A 45 11.87 5.88 -9.02
C GLY A 45 12.96 4.86 -8.67
N SER A 46 12.81 4.15 -7.54
CA SER A 46 13.76 3.18 -7.00
C SER A 46 13.05 1.92 -6.49
N THR A 47 13.83 0.94 -6.02
CA THR A 47 13.30 -0.22 -5.32
C THR A 47 12.59 0.18 -4.02
N ILE A 48 11.54 -0.55 -3.67
CA ILE A 48 10.77 -0.37 -2.44
C ILE A 48 11.50 -1.09 -1.31
N ASP A 49 11.85 -0.39 -0.23
CA ASP A 49 12.40 -1.02 0.96
C ASP A 49 11.33 -1.79 1.76
N LYS A 50 11.76 -2.75 2.57
CA LYS A 50 10.84 -3.64 3.31
C LYS A 50 9.92 -2.92 4.30
N ALA A 51 10.36 -1.81 4.90
CA ALA A 51 9.51 -1.05 5.83
C ALA A 51 8.37 -0.36 5.08
N THR A 52 8.68 0.26 3.93
CA THR A 52 7.66 0.80 3.01
C THR A 52 6.72 -0.30 2.53
N GLY A 53 7.26 -1.43 2.09
CA GLY A 53 6.46 -2.56 1.60
C GLY A 53 5.50 -3.11 2.66
N THR A 54 5.92 -3.18 3.92
CA THR A 54 5.06 -3.59 5.05
C THR A 54 3.91 -2.61 5.27
N LEU A 55 4.14 -1.30 5.13
CA LEU A 55 3.08 -0.29 5.21
C LEU A 55 2.14 -0.35 4.02
N LEU A 56 2.63 -0.61 2.81
CA LEU A 56 1.79 -0.81 1.62
C LEU A 56 0.88 -2.04 1.78
N TYR A 57 1.39 -3.12 2.37
CA TYR A 57 0.56 -4.27 2.76
C TYR A 57 -0.49 -3.89 3.80
N GLY A 58 -0.09 -3.13 4.82
CA GLY A 58 -0.98 -2.60 5.84
C GLY A 58 -2.11 -1.76 5.25
N LEU A 59 -1.81 -0.90 4.28
CA LEU A 59 -2.76 -0.11 3.53
C LEU A 59 -3.70 -1.01 2.73
N ALA A 60 -3.15 -1.87 1.89
CA ALA A 60 -3.93 -2.72 0.98
C ALA A 60 -4.89 -3.67 1.72
N SER A 61 -4.54 -4.12 2.93
CA SER A 61 -5.38 -5.03 3.73
C SER A 61 -6.51 -4.33 4.50
N ARG A 62 -6.42 -3.02 4.72
CA ARG A 62 -7.37 -2.26 5.55
C ARG A 62 -8.15 -1.20 4.78
N LEU A 63 -7.66 -0.77 3.62
CA LEU A 63 -8.30 0.24 2.81
C LEU A 63 -9.64 -0.28 2.26
N ARG A 64 -10.71 0.44 2.58
CA ARG A 64 -12.07 0.13 2.11
C ARG A 64 -12.46 0.88 0.84
N ASP A 65 -11.91 2.08 0.67
CA ASP A 65 -12.19 2.93 -0.49
C ASP A 65 -10.99 2.94 -1.43
N PRO A 66 -11.03 2.21 -2.56
CA PRO A 66 -9.91 2.13 -3.50
C PRO A 66 -9.58 3.48 -4.15
N ARG A 67 -10.51 4.45 -4.16
CA ARG A 67 -10.26 5.81 -4.69
C ARG A 67 -9.20 6.54 -3.87
N ARG A 68 -9.02 6.16 -2.61
CA ARG A 68 -8.03 6.74 -1.68
C ARG A 68 -6.66 6.06 -1.78
N LEU A 69 -6.52 4.99 -2.57
CA LEU A 69 -5.29 4.21 -2.65
C LEU A 69 -4.13 5.07 -3.12
N SER A 70 -4.26 5.72 -4.28
CA SER A 70 -3.18 6.54 -4.86
C SER A 70 -2.73 7.67 -3.95
N PHE A 71 -3.68 8.29 -3.25
CA PHE A 71 -3.40 9.33 -2.27
C PHE A 71 -2.52 8.79 -1.13
N LEU A 72 -2.95 7.70 -0.46
CA LEU A 72 -2.20 7.16 0.68
C LEU A 72 -0.88 6.50 0.27
N VAL A 73 -0.82 5.85 -0.91
CA VAL A 73 0.42 5.32 -1.46
C VAL A 73 1.45 6.44 -1.67
N SER A 74 1.03 7.60 -2.18
CA SER A 74 1.94 8.74 -2.37
C SER A 74 2.53 9.22 -1.03
N TYR A 75 1.73 9.24 0.04
CA TYR A 75 2.21 9.64 1.37
C TYR A 75 3.19 8.62 1.97
N ILE A 76 2.96 7.32 1.75
CA ILE A 76 3.87 6.26 2.18
C ILE A 76 5.18 6.30 1.39
N ALA A 77 5.10 6.42 0.06
CA ALA A 77 6.25 6.52 -0.84
C ALA A 77 7.12 7.74 -0.51
N ASN A 78 6.50 8.90 -0.26
CA ASN A 78 7.21 10.12 0.15
C ASN A 78 7.59 10.15 1.64
N LYS A 79 7.46 9.03 2.36
CA LYS A 79 7.79 8.88 3.80
C LYS A 79 7.06 9.84 4.74
N LYS A 80 5.97 10.49 4.28
CA LYS A 80 5.07 11.28 5.13
C LYS A 80 4.31 10.36 6.11
N ILE A 81 4.03 9.13 5.68
CA ILE A 81 3.57 8.02 6.54
C ILE A 81 4.67 6.95 6.52
N HIS A 82 5.33 6.74 7.65
CA HIS A 82 6.42 5.77 7.77
C HIS A 82 6.32 4.90 9.03
N THR A 83 5.19 4.96 9.75
CA THR A 83 4.92 4.14 10.92
C THR A 83 3.48 3.59 10.90
N GLU A 84 3.27 2.47 11.60
CA GLU A 84 1.96 1.83 11.70
C GLU A 84 0.89 2.71 12.39
N PRO A 85 1.19 3.48 13.45
CA PRO A 85 0.24 4.42 14.02
C PRO A 85 -0.19 5.52 13.05
N GLN A 86 0.74 6.09 12.27
CA GLN A 86 0.42 7.10 11.25
C GLN A 86 -0.48 6.52 10.15
N LEU A 87 -0.18 5.31 9.68
CA LEU A 87 -1.02 4.61 8.69
C LEU A 87 -2.43 4.35 9.24
N SER A 88 -2.52 3.89 10.48
CA SER A 88 -3.81 3.66 11.14
C SER A 88 -4.64 4.94 11.27
N ALA A 89 -4.02 6.04 11.69
CA ALA A 89 -4.67 7.35 11.76
C ALA A 89 -5.13 7.86 10.38
N ALA A 90 -4.29 7.71 9.34
CA ALA A 90 -4.64 8.11 7.98
C ALA A 90 -5.83 7.30 7.42
N LEU A 91 -5.84 5.98 7.66
CA LEU A 91 -6.95 5.09 7.29
C LEU A 91 -8.26 5.47 7.99
N GLU A 92 -8.18 5.82 9.27
CA GLU A 92 -9.34 6.31 10.02
C GLU A 92 -9.85 7.65 9.46
N TYR A 93 -8.93 8.57 9.18
CA TYR A 93 -9.27 9.88 8.64
C TYR A 93 -10.01 9.79 7.31
N VAL A 94 -9.50 9.02 6.33
CA VAL A 94 -10.15 8.87 5.03
C VAL A 94 -11.49 8.12 5.12
N ARG A 95 -11.64 7.24 6.11
CA ARG A 95 -12.90 6.54 6.38
C ARG A 95 -13.96 7.49 6.93
N SER A 96 -13.58 8.41 7.81
CA SER A 96 -14.49 9.39 8.42
C SER A 96 -14.76 10.61 7.50
N HIS A 97 -13.96 10.81 6.46
CA HIS A 97 -14.11 11.89 5.48
C HIS A 97 -14.25 11.33 4.05
N PRO A 98 -15.43 10.75 3.71
CA PRO A 98 -15.66 10.11 2.41
C PRO A 98 -15.87 11.08 1.25
N LEU A 99 -16.02 12.38 1.54
CA LEU A 99 -16.23 13.43 0.54
C LEU A 99 -14.90 13.96 0.01
N ASP A 100 -14.91 14.39 -1.24
CA ASP A 100 -13.81 15.12 -1.88
C ASP A 100 -14.10 16.63 -1.86
N PRO A 101 -13.06 17.49 -1.80
CA PRO A 101 -11.65 17.14 -1.64
C PRO A 101 -11.32 16.74 -0.19
N ILE A 102 -10.33 15.85 -0.01
CA ILE A 102 -9.67 15.71 1.29
C ILE A 102 -8.93 17.03 1.58
N ASP A 103 -9.13 17.58 2.77
CA ASP A 103 -8.33 18.70 3.25
C ASP A 103 -6.87 18.22 3.40
N THR A 104 -5.96 18.85 2.66
CA THR A 104 -4.54 18.52 2.65
C THR A 104 -3.69 19.54 3.41
N GLY A 105 -4.32 20.55 4.03
CA GLY A 105 -3.66 21.58 4.85
C GLY A 105 -2.60 22.41 4.11
N LEU A 106 -2.73 22.57 2.79
CA LEU A 106 -1.85 23.38 1.93
C LEU A 106 -2.28 24.84 1.88
#